data_AF-A0A453K3D9-F1
#
_entry.id   AF-A0A453K3D9-F1
#
_cell.length_a   1.000
_cell.length_b   1.000
_cell.length_c   1.000
_cell.angle_alpha   90.00
_cell.angle_beta   90.00
_cell.angle_gamma   90.00
#
_symmetry.space_group_name_H-M   'P 1'
#
loop_
_entity.id
_entity.type
_entity.pdbx_description
1 polymer ?
#
loop_
_entity_poly.entity_id
_entity_poly.type
_entity_poly.pdbx_seq_one_letter_code
_entity_poly.pdbx_strand_id
1 'polypeptide(L)'
;AMLPGPAIPILSQSFLVWQLIFSVLLLGKTYSLRQIIGCLLVTSGVILAVASGANDGHLLSGVKLIWPLLMVISSAFQAGASILKESVFVDGAKRLKGKRPDIFVVNSFGSGFQALFVFLLLPLLSNLRGIKLAELSGHLNGGAECFLNVGESPIDCGGAPFLPLLFIFINMAFNISLLNLVKMSSAVVASLTATSAVPISIYILSLPLPYIPQGAELSASFILGGMVLLTGLILYNLPQSSKESKTD
;
A
#
# COMPACT_ATOMS: atom_id res chain seq x y z
N ALA A 1 -14.99 12.06 3.01
CA ALA A 1 -14.01 11.64 1.98
C ALA A 1 -14.65 11.84 0.60
N MET A 2 -13.87 12.22 -0.42
CA MET A 2 -14.37 12.51 -1.79
C MET A 2 -14.54 11.25 -2.65
N LEU A 3 -14.04 10.10 -2.20
CA LEU A 3 -14.17 8.79 -2.84
C LEU A 3 -14.91 7.83 -1.89
N PRO A 4 -15.83 7.00 -2.41
CA PRO A 4 -16.46 5.96 -1.61
C PRO A 4 -15.43 4.91 -1.15
N GLY A 5 -15.57 4.43 0.09
CA GLY A 5 -14.63 3.49 0.70
C GLY A 5 -14.28 2.27 -0.16
N PRO A 6 -15.26 1.60 -0.80
CA PRO A 6 -14.99 0.47 -1.69
C PRO A 6 -14.27 0.85 -3.01
N ALA A 7 -14.34 2.10 -3.47
CA ALA A 7 -13.61 2.50 -4.68
C ALA A 7 -12.09 2.60 -4.45
N ILE A 8 -11.65 2.83 -3.21
CA ILE A 8 -10.23 3.03 -2.86
C ILE A 8 -9.40 1.76 -3.15
N PRO A 9 -9.75 0.55 -2.66
CA PRO A 9 -8.98 -0.65 -2.99
C PRO A 9 -8.96 -1.01 -4.47
N ILE A 10 -10.06 -0.74 -5.19
CA ILE A 10 -10.19 -0.99 -6.64
C ILE A 10 -9.23 -0.07 -7.41
N LEU A 11 -9.29 1.24 -7.13
CA LEU A 11 -8.39 2.21 -7.75
C LEU A 11 -6.93 1.97 -7.35
N SER A 12 -6.69 1.48 -6.13
CA SER A 12 -5.36 1.11 -5.68
C SER A 12 -4.78 -0.09 -6.45
N GLN A 13 -5.56 -0.90 -7.17
CA GLN A 13 -5.01 -1.95 -8.03
C GLN A 13 -4.22 -1.40 -9.22
N SER A 14 -4.47 -0.14 -9.62
CA SER A 14 -3.65 0.56 -10.63
C SER A 14 -2.17 0.59 -10.26
N PHE A 15 -1.85 0.56 -8.96
CA PHE A 15 -0.50 0.48 -8.45
C PHE A 15 0.27 -0.74 -8.98
N LEU A 16 -0.34 -1.94 -9.00
CA LEU A 16 0.32 -3.15 -9.52
C LEU A 16 0.60 -3.04 -11.02
N VAL A 17 -0.33 -2.46 -11.78
CA VAL A 17 -0.18 -2.24 -13.23
C VAL A 17 1.00 -1.29 -13.50
N TRP A 18 1.06 -0.17 -12.78
CA TRP A 18 2.17 0.77 -12.89
C TRP A 18 3.50 0.17 -12.47
N GLN A 19 3.52 -0.67 -11.43
CA GLN A 19 4.74 -1.37 -11.01
C GLN A 19 5.26 -2.30 -12.09
N LEU A 20 4.39 -3.07 -12.77
CA LEU A 20 4.81 -3.92 -13.88
C LEU A 20 5.40 -3.09 -15.02
N ILE A 21 4.73 -2.01 -15.42
CA ILE A 21 5.20 -1.10 -16.48
C ILE A 21 6.58 -0.53 -16.13
N PHE A 22 6.74 0.05 -14.94
CA PHE A 22 8.02 0.62 -14.52
C PHE A 22 9.10 -0.43 -14.30
N SER A 23 8.75 -1.65 -13.90
CA SER A 23 9.74 -2.71 -13.75
C SER A 23 10.29 -3.17 -15.11
N VAL A 24 9.45 -3.24 -16.16
CA VAL A 24 9.93 -3.48 -17.53
C VAL A 24 10.79 -2.32 -18.01
N LEU A 25 10.33 -1.07 -17.82
CA LEU A 25 11.02 0.12 -18.36
C LEU A 25 12.33 0.45 -17.64
N LEU A 26 12.37 0.36 -16.31
CA LEU A 26 13.52 0.79 -15.49
C LEU A 26 14.47 -0.34 -15.13
N LEU A 27 13.98 -1.57 -14.92
CA LEU A 27 14.82 -2.73 -14.58
C LEU A 27 15.04 -3.69 -15.75
N GLY A 28 14.32 -3.53 -16.87
CA GLY A 28 14.43 -4.43 -18.02
C GLY A 28 13.91 -5.84 -17.74
N LYS A 29 13.00 -6.02 -16.77
CA LYS A 29 12.47 -7.34 -16.43
C LYS A 29 11.53 -7.86 -17.50
N THR A 30 11.61 -9.16 -17.77
CA THR A 30 10.67 -9.89 -18.63
C THR A 30 9.71 -10.70 -17.79
N TYR A 31 8.41 -10.54 -18.02
CA TYR A 31 7.37 -11.29 -17.30
C TYR A 31 6.85 -12.45 -18.12
N SER A 32 6.68 -13.61 -17.47
CA SER A 32 6.04 -14.77 -18.09
C SER A 32 4.53 -14.58 -18.20
N LEU A 33 3.90 -15.28 -19.15
CA LEU A 33 2.45 -15.26 -19.34
C LEU A 33 1.70 -15.68 -18.06
N ARG A 34 2.26 -16.60 -17.25
CA ARG A 34 1.71 -17.00 -15.94
C ARG A 34 1.68 -15.84 -14.94
N GLN A 35 2.72 -15.02 -14.89
CA GLN A 35 2.78 -13.86 -14.00
C GLN A 35 1.77 -12.78 -14.42
N ILE A 36 1.59 -12.58 -15.72
CA ILE A 36 0.57 -11.66 -16.24
C ILE A 36 -0.83 -12.15 -15.84
N ILE A 37 -1.14 -13.43 -16.06
CA ILE A 37 -2.41 -14.04 -15.63
C ILE A 37 -2.59 -13.93 -14.12
N GLY A 38 -1.54 -14.21 -13.33
CA GLY A 38 -1.58 -14.08 -11.87
C GLY A 38 -1.94 -12.66 -11.40
N CYS A 39 -1.35 -11.63 -12.02
CA CYS A 39 -1.66 -10.23 -11.72
C CYS A 39 -3.10 -9.85 -12.12
N LEU A 40 -3.58 -10.34 -13.28
CA LEU A 40 -4.97 -10.14 -13.70
C LEU A 40 -5.95 -10.80 -12.74
N LEU A 41 -5.67 -12.02 -12.29
CA LEU A 41 -6.47 -12.73 -11.29
C LEU A 41 -6.52 -11.98 -9.96
N VAL A 42 -5.38 -11.45 -9.49
CA VAL A 42 -5.35 -10.61 -8.27
C VAL A 42 -6.22 -9.37 -8.43
N THR A 43 -6.11 -8.67 -9.55
CA THR A 43 -6.92 -7.48 -9.84
C THR A 43 -8.41 -7.81 -9.86
N SER A 44 -8.80 -8.87 -10.58
CA SER A 44 -10.18 -9.34 -10.65
C SER A 44 -10.72 -9.81 -9.30
N GLY A 45 -9.89 -10.49 -8.49
CA GLY A 45 -10.25 -10.95 -7.15
C GLY A 45 -10.55 -9.79 -6.20
N VAL A 46 -9.75 -8.72 -6.25
CA VAL A 46 -10.01 -7.49 -5.47
C VAL A 46 -11.29 -6.81 -5.94
N ILE A 47 -11.51 -6.66 -7.25
CA ILE A 47 -12.73 -6.06 -7.79
C ILE A 47 -13.95 -6.85 -7.32
N LEU A 48 -13.93 -8.18 -7.44
CA LEU A 48 -15.03 -9.05 -7.04
C LEU A 48 -15.30 -8.98 -5.52
N ALA A 49 -14.24 -8.98 -4.72
CA ALA A 49 -14.37 -8.91 -3.27
C ALA A 49 -15.01 -7.59 -2.83
N VAL A 50 -14.57 -6.48 -3.43
CA VAL A 50 -14.94 -5.13 -2.98
C VAL A 50 -16.26 -4.66 -3.60
N ALA A 51 -16.57 -5.07 -4.83
CA ALA A 51 -17.85 -4.77 -5.46
C ALA A 51 -19.04 -5.42 -4.73
N SER A 52 -18.81 -6.52 -4.00
CA SER A 52 -19.87 -7.20 -3.23
C SER A 52 -20.44 -6.38 -2.07
N GLY A 53 -19.68 -5.42 -1.55
CA GLY A 53 -20.12 -4.50 -0.48
C GLY A 53 -20.71 -3.19 -1.01
N ALA A 54 -20.79 -3.01 -2.33
CA ALA A 54 -21.33 -1.81 -2.94
C ALA A 54 -22.83 -1.98 -3.19
N ASN A 55 -23.66 -1.43 -2.31
CA ASN A 55 -25.10 -1.35 -2.55
C ASN A 55 -25.35 -0.38 -3.73
N ASP A 56 -26.07 -0.85 -4.75
CA ASP A 56 -26.60 -0.07 -5.87
C ASP A 56 -25.59 0.47 -6.89
N GLY A 57 -25.04 -0.44 -7.72
CA GLY A 57 -24.81 -0.27 -9.18
C GLY A 57 -23.92 0.87 -9.71
N HIS A 58 -23.44 1.77 -8.86
CA HIS A 58 -22.94 3.07 -9.28
C HIS A 58 -21.86 3.58 -8.31
N LEU A 59 -20.83 2.75 -8.08
CA LEU A 59 -19.66 3.00 -7.22
C LEU A 59 -18.92 4.34 -7.49
N LEU A 60 -19.11 4.95 -8.66
CA LEU A 60 -18.48 6.21 -9.05
C LEU A 60 -19.50 7.29 -9.43
N SER A 61 -20.81 7.02 -9.36
CA SER A 61 -21.81 7.99 -9.78
C SER A 61 -21.99 9.05 -8.70
N GLY A 62 -21.65 10.28 -9.06
CA GLY A 62 -21.57 11.42 -8.14
C GLY A 62 -20.13 11.80 -7.76
N VAL A 63 -19.12 11.00 -8.13
CA VAL A 63 -17.71 11.37 -7.95
C VAL A 63 -17.20 12.07 -9.19
N LYS A 64 -16.66 13.28 -9.04
CA LYS A 64 -15.96 13.97 -10.13
C LYS A 64 -14.78 13.12 -10.59
N LEU A 65 -14.67 12.86 -11.89
CA LEU A 65 -13.62 12.04 -12.52
C LEU A 65 -12.18 12.46 -12.12
N ILE A 66 -12.01 13.70 -11.69
CA ILE A 66 -10.75 14.23 -11.18
C ILE A 66 -10.19 13.43 -9.99
N TRP A 67 -11.05 12.92 -9.11
CA TRP A 67 -10.60 12.20 -7.90
C TRP A 67 -10.08 10.80 -8.20
N PRO A 68 -10.79 9.95 -8.98
CA PRO A 68 -10.22 8.70 -9.47
C PRO A 68 -8.94 8.90 -10.29
N LEU A 69 -8.90 9.89 -11.17
CA LEU A 69 -7.72 10.17 -11.99
C LEU A 69 -6.51 10.58 -11.13
N LEU A 70 -6.72 11.48 -10.16
CA LEU A 70 -5.68 11.89 -9.22
C LEU A 70 -5.14 10.69 -8.43
N MET A 71 -6.01 9.76 -8.03
CA MET A 71 -5.60 8.55 -7.34
C MET A 71 -4.76 7.64 -8.24
N VAL A 72 -5.16 7.42 -9.50
CA VAL A 72 -4.38 6.62 -10.46
C VAL A 72 -3.00 7.24 -10.74
N ILE A 73 -2.93 8.57 -10.88
CA ILE A 73 -1.67 9.30 -11.06
C ILE A 73 -0.79 9.16 -9.81
N SER A 74 -1.36 9.33 -8.61
CA SER A 74 -0.64 9.15 -7.35
C SER A 74 -0.08 7.72 -7.21
N SER A 75 -0.85 6.72 -7.62
CA SER A 75 -0.41 5.32 -7.63
C SER A 75 0.80 5.10 -8.54
N ALA A 76 0.91 5.83 -9.65
CA ALA A 76 2.08 5.76 -10.53
C ALA A 76 3.35 6.26 -9.81
N PHE A 77 3.29 7.39 -9.11
CA PHE A 77 4.43 7.88 -8.32
C PHE A 77 4.84 6.91 -7.21
N GLN A 78 3.87 6.33 -6.51
CA GLN A 78 4.12 5.33 -5.47
C GLN A 78 4.78 4.08 -6.07
N ALA A 79 4.28 3.61 -7.22
CA ALA A 79 4.84 2.46 -7.93
C ALA A 79 6.28 2.75 -8.37
N GLY A 80 6.52 3.92 -8.97
CA GLY A 80 7.84 4.38 -9.36
C GLY A 80 8.81 4.40 -8.18
N ALA A 81 8.41 4.94 -7.03
CA ALA A 81 9.23 4.94 -5.83
C ALA A 81 9.58 3.52 -5.34
N SER A 82 8.64 2.57 -5.43
CA SER A 82 8.86 1.16 -5.08
C SER A 82 9.86 0.48 -6.04
N ILE A 83 9.71 0.70 -7.35
CA ILE A 83 10.61 0.17 -8.38
C ILE A 83 12.01 0.81 -8.30
N LEU A 84 12.11 2.10 -8.00
CA LEU A 84 13.40 2.77 -7.79
C LEU A 84 14.14 2.21 -6.58
N LYS A 85 13.44 1.90 -5.47
CA LYS A 85 14.06 1.21 -4.32
C LYS A 85 14.60 -0.16 -4.73
N GLU A 86 13.87 -0.93 -5.54
CA GLU A 86 14.37 -2.19 -6.08
C GLU A 86 15.63 -1.98 -6.96
N SER A 87 15.61 -0.98 -7.83
CA SER A 87 16.77 -0.62 -8.68
C SER A 87 18.00 -0.30 -7.84
N VAL A 88 17.87 0.43 -6.73
CA VAL A 88 18.98 0.72 -5.80
C VAL A 88 19.58 -0.57 -5.21
N PHE A 89 18.75 -1.55 -4.83
CA PHE A 89 19.27 -2.84 -4.35
C PHE A 89 19.98 -3.65 -5.44
N VAL A 90 19.45 -3.63 -6.67
CA VAL A 90 20.02 -4.34 -7.82
C VAL A 90 21.34 -3.70 -8.27
N ASP A 91 21.38 -2.38 -8.45
CA ASP A 91 22.59 -1.66 -8.84
C ASP A 91 23.64 -1.69 -7.73
N GLY A 92 23.21 -1.52 -6.47
CA GLY A 92 24.09 -1.66 -5.32
C GLY A 92 24.79 -3.04 -5.28
N ALA A 93 24.07 -4.12 -5.60
CA ALA A 93 24.68 -5.45 -5.69
C ALA A 93 25.74 -5.54 -6.79
N LYS A 94 25.52 -4.90 -7.95
CA LYS A 94 26.51 -4.85 -9.05
C LYS A 94 27.75 -4.08 -8.63
N ARG A 95 27.58 -2.92 -7.99
CA ARG A 95 28.68 -2.03 -7.56
C ARG A 95 29.48 -2.57 -6.38
N LEU A 96 28.86 -3.32 -5.48
CA LEU A 96 29.46 -3.83 -4.25
C LEU A 96 29.90 -5.31 -4.35
N LYS A 97 30.25 -5.79 -5.56
CA LYS A 97 30.75 -7.16 -5.82
C LYS A 97 29.84 -8.26 -5.25
N GLY A 98 28.52 -8.11 -5.43
CA GLY A 98 27.51 -9.07 -4.97
C GLY A 98 26.92 -8.80 -3.59
N LYS A 99 27.44 -7.82 -2.82
CA LYS A 99 26.82 -7.40 -1.55
C LYS A 99 25.67 -6.43 -1.82
N ARG A 100 24.47 -6.70 -1.31
CA ARG A 100 23.34 -5.76 -1.42
C ARG A 100 23.48 -4.65 -0.37
N PRO A 101 23.07 -3.40 -0.67
CA PRO A 101 22.97 -2.33 0.30
C PRO A 101 22.20 -2.76 1.56
N ASP A 102 22.56 -2.17 2.69
CA ASP A 102 21.82 -2.38 3.93
C ASP A 102 20.42 -1.77 3.82
N ILE A 103 19.42 -2.49 4.32
CA ILE A 103 18.02 -2.08 4.36
C ILE A 103 17.89 -0.80 5.18
N PHE A 104 18.62 -0.70 6.30
CA PHE A 104 18.55 0.47 7.16
C PHE A 104 19.02 1.73 6.45
N VAL A 105 20.07 1.66 5.64
CA VAL A 105 20.54 2.81 4.85
C VAL A 105 19.47 3.25 3.87
N VAL A 106 18.95 2.34 3.05
CA VAL A 106 17.93 2.68 2.03
C VAL A 106 16.65 3.22 2.67
N ASN A 107 16.20 2.60 3.77
CA ASN A 107 15.00 3.02 4.48
C ASN A 107 15.19 4.38 5.18
N SER A 108 16.31 4.59 5.88
CA SER A 108 16.58 5.85 6.59
C SER A 108 16.73 7.03 5.64
N PHE A 109 17.43 6.88 4.51
CA PHE A 109 17.50 7.94 3.49
C PHE A 109 16.11 8.20 2.89
N GLY A 110 15.35 7.15 2.56
CA GLY A 110 13.99 7.28 2.05
C GLY A 110 13.07 8.03 3.01
N SER A 111 13.05 7.64 4.29
CA SER A 111 12.25 8.29 5.33
C SER A 111 12.72 9.71 5.65
N GLY A 112 14.03 9.96 5.63
CA GLY A 112 14.61 11.29 5.87
C GLY A 112 14.19 12.29 4.81
N PHE A 113 14.35 11.94 3.53
CA PHE A 113 13.87 12.80 2.44
C PHE A 113 12.35 12.91 2.42
N GLN A 114 11.61 11.83 2.71
CA GLN A 114 10.16 11.89 2.82
C GLN A 114 9.73 12.89 3.90
N ALA A 115 10.34 12.86 5.09
CA ALA A 115 10.06 13.82 6.15
C ALA A 115 10.37 15.26 5.70
N LEU A 116 11.53 15.49 5.08
CA LEU A 116 11.92 16.80 4.56
C LEU A 116 10.89 17.36 3.58
N PHE A 117 10.49 16.58 2.57
CA PHE A 117 9.49 17.01 1.59
C PHE A 117 8.10 17.18 2.21
N VAL A 118 7.71 16.35 3.17
CA VAL A 118 6.45 16.52 3.91
C VAL A 118 6.46 17.83 4.68
N PHE A 119 7.53 18.16 5.40
CA PHE A 119 7.63 19.44 6.11
C PHE A 119 7.64 20.64 5.16
N LEU A 120 8.34 20.53 4.02
CA LEU A 120 8.38 21.59 3.00
C LEU A 120 7.00 21.81 2.35
N LEU A 121 6.24 20.75 2.11
CA LEU A 121 4.92 20.79 1.48
C LEU A 121 3.77 20.99 2.47
N LEU A 122 4.01 20.80 3.78
CA LEU A 122 3.05 21.01 4.85
C LEU A 122 2.26 22.33 4.73
N PRO A 123 2.87 23.51 4.52
CA PRO A 123 2.13 24.77 4.36
C PRO A 123 1.12 24.73 3.20
N LEU A 124 1.51 24.13 2.08
CA LEU A 124 0.66 23.99 0.89
C LEU A 124 -0.47 22.97 1.13
N LEU A 125 -0.13 21.80 1.67
CA LEU A 125 -1.08 20.72 1.95
C LEU A 125 -2.13 21.13 2.99
N SER A 126 -1.72 21.86 4.02
CA SER A 126 -2.61 22.40 5.04
C SER A 126 -3.61 23.40 4.45
N ASN A 127 -3.14 24.27 3.56
CA ASN A 127 -4.03 25.22 2.86
C ASN A 127 -5.05 24.49 1.97
N LEU A 128 -4.62 23.46 1.23
CA LEU A 128 -5.51 22.61 0.43
C LEU A 128 -6.52 21.83 1.27
N ARG A 129 -6.18 21.53 2.53
CA ARG A 129 -7.07 20.88 3.50
C ARG A 129 -8.00 21.86 4.23
N GLY A 130 -7.89 23.16 3.94
CA GLY A 130 -8.73 24.22 4.51
C GLY A 130 -8.19 24.88 5.77
N ILE A 131 -6.95 24.57 6.19
CA ILE A 131 -6.31 25.15 7.38
C ILE A 131 -5.50 26.38 6.95
N LYS A 132 -5.77 27.54 7.54
CA LYS A 132 -5.00 28.77 7.29
C LYS A 132 -3.57 28.60 7.82
N LEU A 133 -2.60 29.14 7.09
CA LEU A 133 -1.18 29.12 7.48
C LEU A 133 -0.92 29.69 8.88
N ALA A 134 -1.68 30.71 9.28
CA ALA A 134 -1.58 31.33 10.60
C ALA A 134 -2.01 30.39 11.75
N GLU A 135 -2.91 29.45 11.50
CA GLU A 135 -3.44 28.51 12.50
C GLU A 135 -2.63 27.22 12.56
N LEU A 136 -1.72 26.99 11.60
CA LEU A 136 -0.94 25.75 11.50
C LEU A 136 -0.12 25.47 12.76
N SER A 137 0.53 26.49 13.32
CA SER A 137 1.31 26.33 14.57
C SER A 137 0.41 25.97 15.75
N GLY A 138 -0.80 26.55 15.82
CA GLY A 138 -1.77 26.23 16.86
C GLY A 138 -2.27 24.78 16.75
N HIS A 139 -2.53 24.31 15.52
CA HIS A 139 -2.90 22.92 15.25
C HIS A 139 -1.78 21.93 15.57
N LEU A 140 -0.52 22.27 15.30
CA LEU A 140 0.62 21.42 15.65
C LEU A 140 0.81 21.33 17.17
N ASN A 141 0.69 22.46 17.87
CA ASN A 141 0.78 22.48 19.34
C ASN A 141 -0.37 21.70 19.98
N GLY A 142 -1.62 21.92 19.55
CA GLY A 142 -2.75 21.14 20.06
C GLY A 142 -2.64 19.65 19.75
N GLY A 143 -2.08 19.29 18.58
CA GLY A 143 -1.75 17.90 18.25
C GLY A 143 -0.67 17.31 19.16
N ALA A 144 0.35 18.10 19.53
CA ALA A 144 1.40 17.69 20.45
C ALA A 144 0.90 17.55 21.89
N GLU A 145 0.05 18.47 22.36
CA GLU A 145 -0.62 18.40 23.66
C GLU A 145 -1.51 17.15 23.76
N CYS A 146 -2.30 16.88 22.73
CA CYS A 146 -3.11 15.67 22.64
C CYS A 146 -2.26 14.39 22.58
N PHE A 147 -1.14 14.40 21.84
CA PHE A 147 -0.23 13.26 21.74
C PHE A 147 0.46 12.98 23.08
N LEU A 148 0.96 14.01 23.76
CA LEU A 148 1.60 13.89 25.07
C LEU A 148 0.60 13.67 26.20
N ASN A 149 -0.70 13.81 25.91
CA ASN A 149 -1.79 13.77 26.87
C ASN A 149 -1.59 14.78 28.01
N VAL A 150 -1.14 15.98 27.65
CA VAL A 150 -0.86 17.09 28.57
C VAL A 150 -1.87 18.20 28.28
N GLY A 151 -2.72 18.53 29.27
CA GLY A 151 -3.70 19.61 29.21
C GLY A 151 -5.15 19.14 29.04
N GLU A 152 -6.10 19.94 29.51
CA GLU A 152 -7.54 19.77 29.22
C GLU A 152 -7.79 20.10 27.74
N SER A 153 -7.38 19.19 26.85
CA SER A 153 -7.74 19.30 25.44
C SER A 153 -9.26 19.13 25.30
N PRO A 154 -9.96 19.97 24.52
CA PRO A 154 -11.40 19.84 24.29
C PRO A 154 -11.79 18.60 23.47
N ILE A 155 -10.79 17.83 23.03
CA ILE A 155 -10.92 16.60 22.24
C ILE A 155 -10.52 15.44 23.16
N ASP A 156 -11.35 14.40 23.19
CA ASP A 156 -11.03 13.16 23.91
C ASP A 156 -9.78 12.51 23.27
N CYS A 157 -8.62 12.71 23.90
CA CYS A 157 -7.33 12.16 23.49
C CYS A 157 -7.12 10.74 24.04
N GLY A 158 -8.20 9.99 24.23
CA GLY A 158 -8.21 8.63 24.74
C GLY A 158 -7.22 7.72 24.00
N GLY A 159 -6.29 7.13 24.75
CA GLY A 159 -5.28 6.20 24.24
C GLY A 159 -3.95 6.83 23.79
N ALA A 160 -3.81 8.15 23.82
CA ALA A 160 -2.50 8.80 23.63
C ALA A 160 -1.64 8.69 24.91
N PRO A 161 -0.30 8.54 24.79
CA PRO A 161 0.51 8.40 23.57
C PRO A 161 0.61 6.96 23.04
N PHE A 162 0.17 5.96 23.82
CA PHE A 162 0.48 4.55 23.55
C PHE A 162 -0.12 4.02 22.25
N LEU A 163 -1.35 4.38 21.91
CA LEU A 163 -2.02 3.92 20.69
C LEU A 163 -1.35 4.49 19.41
N PRO A 164 -1.06 5.81 19.32
CA PRO A 164 -0.21 6.35 18.27
C PRO A 164 1.19 5.72 18.19
N LEU A 165 1.85 5.49 19.32
CA LEU A 165 3.18 4.85 19.35
C LEU A 165 3.14 3.41 18.84
N LEU A 166 2.12 2.64 19.23
CA LEU A 166 1.90 1.28 18.74
C LEU A 166 1.66 1.30 17.22
N PHE A 167 0.84 2.23 16.73
CA PHE A 167 0.63 2.41 15.29
C PHE A 167 1.94 2.68 14.55
N ILE A 168 2.78 3.59 15.06
CA ILE A 168 4.09 3.91 14.47
C ILE A 168 4.99 2.67 14.46
N PHE A 169 5.06 1.94 15.58
CA PHE A 169 5.88 0.73 15.71
C PHE A 169 5.47 -0.34 14.70
N ILE A 170 4.17 -0.66 14.60
CA ILE A 170 3.65 -1.66 13.65
C ILE A 170 3.90 -1.22 12.19
N ASN A 171 3.67 0.05 11.86
CA ASN A 171 3.95 0.56 10.51
C ASN A 171 5.44 0.50 10.16
N MET A 172 6.33 0.80 11.12
CA MET A 172 7.78 0.69 10.91
C MET A 172 8.18 -0.78 10.68
N ALA A 173 7.69 -1.70 11.51
CA ALA A 173 7.94 -3.13 11.35
C ALA A 173 7.43 -3.66 10.00
N PHE A 174 6.25 -3.23 9.56
CA PHE A 174 5.67 -3.57 8.27
C PHE A 174 6.51 -3.04 7.10
N ASN A 175 6.92 -1.76 7.14
CA ASN A 175 7.76 -1.16 6.10
C ASN A 175 9.13 -1.84 5.99
N ILE A 176 9.78 -2.14 7.12
CA ILE A 176 11.07 -2.88 7.13
C ILE A 176 10.89 -4.28 6.55
N SER A 177 9.82 -4.99 6.92
CA SER A 177 9.51 -6.33 6.42
C SER A 177 9.27 -6.32 4.90
N LEU A 178 8.52 -5.34 4.39
CA LEU A 178 8.32 -5.15 2.96
C LEU A 178 9.63 -4.87 2.24
N LEU A 179 10.47 -3.97 2.78
CA LEU A 179 11.78 -3.67 2.20
C LEU A 179 12.70 -4.89 2.18
N ASN A 180 12.66 -5.73 3.21
CA ASN A 180 13.39 -6.99 3.22
C ASN A 180 12.89 -7.92 2.11
N LEU A 181 11.57 -7.98 1.87
CA LEU A 181 10.99 -8.77 0.79
C LEU A 181 11.35 -8.22 -0.60
N VAL A 182 11.37 -6.90 -0.78
CA VAL A 182 11.87 -6.26 -2.01
C VAL A 182 13.34 -6.60 -2.23
N LYS A 183 14.14 -6.55 -1.15
CA LYS A 183 15.56 -6.89 -1.20
C LYS A 183 15.76 -8.34 -1.60
N MET A 184 14.97 -9.29 -1.11
CA MET A 184 15.12 -10.73 -1.42
C MET A 184 14.57 -11.11 -2.79
N SER A 185 13.42 -10.55 -3.17
CA SER A 185 12.63 -10.96 -4.34
C SER A 185 12.47 -9.82 -5.35
N SER A 186 11.36 -9.08 -5.29
CA SER A 186 11.07 -7.94 -6.16
C SER A 186 9.98 -7.06 -5.55
N ALA A 187 9.87 -5.81 -6.02
CA ALA A 187 8.82 -4.90 -5.62
C ALA A 187 7.42 -5.46 -5.92
N VAL A 188 7.24 -6.11 -7.08
CA VAL A 188 5.95 -6.69 -7.47
C VAL A 188 5.54 -7.83 -6.54
N VAL A 189 6.47 -8.74 -6.20
CA VAL A 189 6.19 -9.80 -5.22
C VAL A 189 5.84 -9.22 -3.86
N ALA A 190 6.59 -8.22 -3.39
CA ALA A 190 6.33 -7.60 -2.10
C ALA A 190 4.93 -6.95 -2.04
N SER A 191 4.52 -6.29 -3.12
CA SER A 191 3.20 -5.68 -3.23
C SER A 191 2.08 -6.71 -3.36
N LEU A 192 2.29 -7.81 -4.09
CA LEU A 192 1.36 -8.93 -4.15
C LEU A 192 1.17 -9.59 -2.79
N THR A 193 2.26 -9.80 -2.03
CA THR A 193 2.20 -10.30 -0.65
C THR A 193 1.47 -9.31 0.26
N ALA A 194 1.70 -8.00 0.14
CA ALA A 194 0.95 -7.00 0.90
C ALA A 194 -0.55 -7.03 0.58
N THR A 195 -0.93 -7.23 -0.69
CA THR A 195 -2.32 -7.36 -1.13
C THR A 195 -3.02 -8.56 -0.49
N SER A 196 -2.30 -9.64 -0.15
CA SER A 196 -2.86 -10.78 0.59
C SER A 196 -3.31 -10.43 2.01
N ALA A 197 -2.76 -9.37 2.61
CA ALA A 197 -3.20 -8.91 3.92
C ALA A 197 -4.63 -8.36 3.89
N VAL A 198 -5.10 -7.84 2.75
CA VAL A 198 -6.45 -7.26 2.60
C VAL A 198 -7.57 -8.28 2.90
N PRO A 199 -7.66 -9.43 2.22
CA PRO A 199 -8.69 -10.42 2.54
C PRO A 199 -8.55 -10.99 3.95
N ILE A 200 -7.32 -11.15 4.46
CA ILE A 200 -7.06 -11.62 5.82
C ILE A 200 -7.60 -10.63 6.85
N SER A 201 -7.31 -9.33 6.68
CA SER A 201 -7.80 -8.29 7.57
C SER A 201 -9.31 -8.20 7.57
N ILE A 202 -9.96 -8.28 6.40
CA ILE A 202 -11.42 -8.26 6.32
C ILE A 202 -12.01 -9.48 7.02
N TYR A 203 -11.45 -10.67 6.81
CA TYR A 203 -11.87 -11.88 7.51
C TYR A 203 -11.77 -11.73 9.05
N ILE A 204 -10.65 -11.19 9.54
CA ILE A 204 -10.44 -10.95 10.98
C ILE A 204 -11.44 -9.91 11.52
N LEU A 205 -11.67 -8.82 10.78
CA LEU A 205 -12.58 -7.75 11.20
C LEU A 205 -14.06 -8.17 11.18
N SER A 206 -14.40 -9.21 10.43
CA SER A 206 -15.73 -9.79 10.44
C SER A 206 -15.99 -10.73 11.62
N LEU A 207 -14.95 -11.15 12.35
CA LEU A 207 -15.11 -11.88 13.60
C LEU A 207 -15.65 -10.95 14.69
N PRO A 208 -16.44 -11.48 15.66
CA PRO A 208 -16.85 -10.70 16.83
C PRO A 208 -15.61 -10.39 17.68
N LEU A 209 -15.07 -9.19 17.52
CA LEU A 209 -13.90 -8.70 18.25
C LEU A 209 -14.36 -8.03 19.56
N PRO A 210 -13.51 -8.00 20.60
CA PRO A 210 -13.87 -7.42 21.91
C PRO A 210 -14.32 -5.95 21.85
N TYR A 211 -13.94 -5.22 20.81
CA TYR A 211 -14.35 -3.82 20.58
C TYR A 211 -15.36 -3.64 19.43
N ILE A 212 -15.70 -4.71 18.70
CA ILE A 212 -16.70 -4.73 17.61
C ILE A 212 -17.59 -5.97 17.81
N PRO A 213 -18.60 -5.89 18.68
CA PRO A 213 -19.41 -7.05 19.07
C PRO A 213 -20.38 -7.51 17.97
N GLN A 214 -20.69 -6.64 17.01
CA GLN A 214 -21.49 -6.99 15.83
C GLN A 214 -20.53 -7.46 14.73
N GLY A 215 -20.25 -8.77 14.71
CA GLY A 215 -19.55 -9.41 13.59
C GLY A 215 -20.33 -9.21 12.29
N ALA A 216 -19.64 -9.01 11.18
CA ALA A 216 -20.26 -8.80 9.88
C ALA A 216 -20.36 -10.11 9.10
N GLU A 217 -21.53 -10.42 8.53
CA GLU A 217 -21.68 -11.57 7.64
C GLU A 217 -20.93 -11.33 6.32
N LEU A 218 -20.01 -12.23 5.99
CA LEU A 218 -19.29 -12.19 4.71
C LEU A 218 -20.21 -12.57 3.56
N SER A 219 -20.28 -11.74 2.52
CA SER A 219 -20.95 -12.09 1.28
C SER A 219 -20.22 -13.25 0.57
N ALA A 220 -20.97 -14.11 -0.12
CA ALA A 220 -20.37 -15.20 -0.90
C ALA A 220 -19.41 -14.69 -1.99
N SER A 221 -19.72 -13.53 -2.58
CA SER A 221 -18.87 -12.85 -3.57
C SER A 221 -17.56 -12.36 -2.96
N PHE A 222 -17.54 -11.95 -1.69
CA PHE A 222 -16.33 -11.60 -0.98
C PHE A 222 -15.38 -12.80 -0.83
N ILE A 223 -15.92 -13.95 -0.39
CA ILE A 223 -15.16 -15.20 -0.25
C ILE A 223 -14.60 -15.63 -1.60
N LEU A 224 -15.45 -15.59 -2.65
CA LEU A 224 -15.04 -15.93 -4.01
C LEU A 224 -13.92 -15.00 -4.51
N GLY A 225 -14.04 -13.68 -4.30
CA GLY A 225 -13.01 -12.72 -4.65
C GLY A 225 -11.69 -12.96 -3.91
N GLY A 226 -11.75 -13.29 -2.62
CA GLY A 226 -10.58 -13.68 -1.82
C GLY A 226 -9.88 -14.92 -2.37
N MET A 227 -10.64 -15.97 -2.74
CA MET A 227 -10.08 -17.20 -3.32
C MET A 227 -9.44 -16.97 -4.69
N VAL A 228 -10.05 -16.14 -5.53
CA VAL A 228 -9.50 -15.76 -6.84
C VAL A 228 -8.19 -14.98 -6.66
N LEU A 229 -8.15 -14.05 -5.71
CA LEU A 229 -6.95 -13.28 -5.37
C LEU A 229 -5.81 -14.21 -4.91
N LEU A 230 -6.09 -15.12 -3.97
CA LEU A 230 -5.11 -16.08 -3.47
C LEU A 230 -4.59 -17.00 -4.57
N THR A 231 -5.47 -17.44 -5.48
CA THR A 231 -5.08 -18.25 -6.64
C THR A 231 -4.18 -17.48 -7.59
N GLY A 232 -4.49 -16.20 -7.86
CA GLY A 232 -3.62 -15.32 -8.65
C GLY A 232 -2.23 -15.13 -8.03
N LEU A 233 -2.17 -14.98 -6.70
CA LEU A 233 -0.92 -14.88 -5.94
C LEU A 233 -0.08 -16.16 -6.04
N ILE A 234 -0.72 -17.33 -5.88
CA ILE A 234 -0.05 -18.63 -6.01
C ILE A 234 0.49 -18.78 -7.42
N LEU A 235 -0.34 -18.52 -8.45
CA LEU A 235 0.06 -18.64 -9.85
C LEU A 235 1.24 -17.73 -10.21
N TYR A 236 1.28 -16.52 -9.64
CA TYR A 236 2.39 -15.59 -9.84
C TYR A 236 3.70 -16.08 -9.21
N ASN A 237 3.62 -16.71 -8.03
CA ASN A 237 4.79 -17.12 -7.24
C ASN A 237 5.28 -18.56 -7.54
N LEU A 238 4.53 -19.34 -8.33
CA LEU A 238 4.96 -20.68 -8.70
C LEU A 238 6.31 -20.64 -9.45
N PRO A 239 7.23 -21.57 -9.15
CA PRO A 239 8.51 -21.65 -9.84
C PRO A 239 8.28 -21.72 -11.35
N GLN A 240 8.97 -20.85 -12.08
CA GLN A 240 9.05 -21.01 -13.52
C GLN A 240 9.79 -22.33 -13.76
N SER A 241 9.06 -23.36 -14.19
CA SER A 241 9.69 -24.57 -14.74
C SER A 241 10.70 -24.08 -15.78
N SER A 242 11.97 -24.19 -15.42
CA SER A 242 13.09 -23.90 -16.28
C SER A 242 12.86 -24.70 -17.55
N LYS A 243 12.74 -23.99 -18.68
CA LYS A 243 13.04 -24.63 -19.95
C LYS A 243 14.47 -25.11 -19.81
N GLU A 244 14.65 -26.41 -19.54
CA GLU A 244 15.87 -27.13 -19.84
C GLU A 244 16.27 -26.70 -21.24
N SER A 245 17.38 -25.97 -21.32
CA SER A 245 18.08 -25.77 -22.57
C SER A 245 18.44 -27.15 -23.08
N LYS A 246 17.66 -27.66 -24.04
CA LYS A 246 18.23 -28.55 -25.04
C LYS A 246 19.40 -27.78 -25.66
N THR A 247 20.60 -28.18 -25.33
CA THR A 247 21.78 -27.88 -26.10
C THR A 247 22.37 -29.24 -26.40
N ASP A 248 22.35 -29.55 -27.70
CA ASP A 248 22.91 -30.73 -28.33
C ASP A 248 24.38 -30.95 -27.97
#